data_AF-A0A534SZE5-F1
#
_entry.id   AF-A0A534SZE5-F1
#
_cell.length_a   1.000
_cell.length_b   1.000
_cell.length_c   1.000
_cell.angle_alpha   90.00
_cell.angle_beta   90.00
_cell.angle_gamma   90.00
#
_symmetry.space_group_name_H-M   'P 1'
#
loop_
_entity.id
_entity.type
_entity.pdbx_description
1 polymer ?
#
loop_
_entity_poly.entity_id
_entity_poly.type
_entity_poly.pdbx_seq_one_letter_code
_entity_poly.pdbx_strand_id
1 'polypeptide(L)' 'MVRITKVYTRTGDKGETALVGGKRVPKDSPRIDAYGTIDELNSIVGLARVFNEESLDAGEAHQFLDGVLCQIQDELFDLG' A
#
# COMPACT_ATOMS: atom_id res chain seq x y z
N MET A 1 9.58 12.45 6.17
CA MET A 1 9.95 11.97 4.82
C MET A 1 10.49 10.55 4.96
N VAL A 2 9.82 9.57 4.38
CA VAL A 2 10.29 8.17 4.34
C VAL A 2 11.47 8.10 3.37
N ARG A 3 12.55 7.38 3.74
CA ARG A 3 13.74 7.23 2.90
C ARG A 3 14.05 5.75 2.71
N ILE A 4 13.89 5.26 1.49
CA ILE A 4 14.25 3.88 1.12
C ILE A 4 15.66 3.91 0.54
N THR A 5 16.65 3.42 1.31
CA THR A 5 18.06 3.34 0.85
C THR A 5 18.45 1.89 0.56
N LYS A 6 18.16 1.00 1.52
CA LYS A 6 18.21 -0.46 1.34
C LYS A 6 16.89 -1.02 1.83
N VAL A 7 16.25 -1.84 1.01
CA VAL A 7 14.95 -2.46 1.35
C VAL A 7 15.13 -3.51 2.45
N TYR A 8 16.17 -4.35 2.37
CA TYR A 8 16.45 -5.34 3.43
C TYR A 8 17.34 -4.75 4.54
N THR A 9 16.89 -4.90 5.79
CA THR A 9 17.60 -4.41 6.98
C THR A 9 17.94 -5.52 7.98
N ARG A 10 17.30 -6.70 7.86
CA ARG A 10 17.41 -7.85 8.78
C ARG A 10 16.93 -7.60 10.21
N THR A 11 16.41 -6.40 10.52
CA THR A 11 15.92 -6.08 11.87
C THR A 11 14.69 -6.91 12.26
N GLY A 12 13.95 -7.40 11.27
CA GLY A 12 12.75 -8.22 11.46
C GLY A 12 12.96 -9.73 11.47
N ASP A 13 14.20 -10.22 11.43
CA ASP A 13 14.50 -11.65 11.33
C ASP A 13 14.09 -12.44 12.59
N LYS A 14 13.95 -11.75 13.73
CA LYS A 14 13.47 -12.35 14.99
C LYS A 14 11.94 -12.35 15.14
N GLY A 15 11.19 -12.06 14.06
CA GLY A 15 9.72 -12.08 14.08
C GLY A 15 9.05 -10.79 14.57
N GLU A 16 9.81 -9.72 14.81
CA GLU A 16 9.29 -8.43 15.27
C GLU A 16 9.50 -7.32 14.23
N THR A 17 8.68 -6.29 14.25
CA THR A 17 8.84 -5.09 13.41
C THR A 17 8.64 -3.82 14.23
N ALA A 18 9.10 -2.68 13.71
CA ALA A 18 8.95 -1.39 14.36
C ALA A 18 7.73 -0.65 13.81
N LEU A 19 6.88 -0.16 14.70
CA LEU A 19 5.84 0.81 14.38
C LEU A 19 6.45 2.20 14.16
N VAL A 20 5.64 3.09 13.58
CA VAL A 20 5.93 4.53 13.62
C VAL A 20 6.15 4.96 15.08
N GLY A 21 7.25 5.68 15.34
CA GLY A 21 7.68 6.03 16.70
C GLY A 21 8.63 5.02 17.37
N GLY A 22 8.99 3.92 16.69
CA GLY A 22 10.08 3.03 17.10
C GLY A 22 9.70 1.92 18.07
N LYS A 23 8.44 1.87 18.54
CA LYS A 23 7.93 0.73 19.34
C LYS A 23 7.99 -0.55 18.51
N ARG A 24 8.57 -1.62 19.06
CA ARG A 24 8.60 -2.93 18.40
C ARG A 24 7.45 -3.82 18.85
N VAL A 25 6.88 -4.55 17.89
CA VAL A 25 5.79 -5.50 18.12
C VAL A 25 6.02 -6.77 17.29
N PRO A 26 5.45 -7.92 17.71
CA PRO A 26 5.40 -9.12 16.87
C PRO A 26 4.75 -8.85 15.51
N LYS A 27 5.24 -9.52 14.46
CA LYS A 27 4.72 -9.41 13.09
C LYS A 27 3.27 -9.90 12.94
N ASP A 28 2.82 -10.75 13.84
CA ASP A 28 1.45 -11.26 13.93
C ASP A 28 0.56 -10.43 14.86
N SER A 29 1.02 -9.28 15.35
CA SER A 29 0.16 -8.43 16.19
C SER A 29 -1.00 -7.85 15.37
N PRO A 30 -2.21 -7.69 15.95
CA PRO A 30 -3.39 -7.24 15.21
C PRO A 30 -3.23 -5.91 14.46
N ARG A 31 -2.32 -5.04 14.94
CA ARG A 31 -2.03 -3.77 14.27
C ARG A 31 -1.25 -3.97 12.97
N ILE A 32 -0.27 -4.89 12.95
CA ILE A 32 0.52 -5.19 11.75
C ILE A 32 -0.37 -5.84 10.70
N ASP A 33 -1.22 -6.76 11.13
CA ASP A 33 -2.17 -7.46 10.26
C ASP A 33 -3.16 -6.48 9.60
N ALA A 34 -3.66 -5.50 10.36
CA ALA A 34 -4.58 -4.50 9.85
C ALA A 34 -4.00 -3.67 8.70
N TYR A 35 -2.84 -3.02 8.89
CA TYR A 35 -2.25 -2.23 7.80
C TYR A 35 -1.57 -3.10 6.74
N GLY A 36 -1.18 -4.34 7.05
CA GLY A 36 -0.74 -5.32 6.05
C GLY A 36 -1.86 -5.70 5.09
N THR A 37 -3.08 -5.89 5.60
CA THR A 37 -4.27 -6.13 4.78
C THR A 37 -4.62 -4.91 3.93
N ILE A 38 -4.44 -3.70 4.46
CA ILE A 38 -4.61 -2.44 3.71
C ILE A 38 -3.58 -2.34 2.58
N ASP A 39 -2.32 -2.69 2.83
CA ASP A 39 -1.25 -2.70 1.81
C ASP A 39 -1.52 -3.73 0.69
N GLU A 40 -2.06 -4.90 1.05
CA GLU A 40 -2.51 -5.90 0.08
C GLU A 40 -3.68 -5.38 -0.78
N LEU A 41 -4.69 -4.76 -0.16
CA LEU A 41 -5.79 -4.12 -0.88
C LEU A 41 -5.27 -3.03 -1.83
N ASN A 42 -4.36 -2.18 -1.36
CA ASN A 42 -3.76 -1.12 -2.17
C ASN A 42 -3.01 -1.68 -3.39
N SER A 43 -2.33 -2.82 -3.21
CA SER A 43 -1.67 -3.55 -4.31
C SER A 43 -2.68 -4.08 -5.35
N ILE A 44 -3.83 -4.59 -4.90
CA ILE A 44 -4.91 -5.05 -5.80
C ILE A 44 -5.53 -3.88 -6.57
N VAL A 45 -5.75 -2.74 -5.91
CA VAL A 45 -6.21 -1.50 -6.57
C VAL A 45 -5.21 -1.07 -7.66
N GLY A 46 -3.91 -1.13 -7.36
CA GLY A 46 -2.86 -0.86 -8.34
C GLY A 46 -2.92 -1.79 -9.56
N LEU A 47 -3.18 -3.08 -9.34
CA LEU A 47 -3.39 -4.03 -10.44
C LEU A 47 -4.61 -3.67 -11.29
N ALA A 48 -5.73 -3.27 -10.67
CA ALA A 48 -6.92 -2.82 -11.40
C ALA A 48 -6.64 -1.58 -12.24
N ARG A 49 -5.81 -0.65 -11.76
CA ARG A 49 -5.38 0.53 -12.52
C ARG A 49 -4.56 0.17 -13.75
N VAL A 50 -3.63 -0.78 -13.63
CA VAL A 50 -2.84 -1.26 -14.79
C VAL A 50 -3.75 -1.80 -15.89
N PHE A 51 -4.77 -2.59 -15.55
CA PHE A 51 -5.73 -3.06 -16.55
C PHE A 51 -6.59 -1.93 -17.13
N ASN A 52 -6.95 -0.93 -16.33
CA ASN A 52 -7.71 0.23 -16.81
C ASN A 52 -6.87 1.14 -17.73
N GLU A 53 -5.55 1.20 -17.51
CA GLU A 53 -4.60 2.01 -18.29
C GLU A 53 -4.67 1.69 -19.79
N GLU A 54 -4.85 0.42 -20.14
CA GLU A 54 -4.98 -0.06 -21.53
C GLU A 54 -6.21 0.52 -22.26
N SER A 55 -7.18 1.07 -21.52
CA SER A 55 -8.45 1.59 -22.05
C SER A 55 -8.65 3.08 -21.81
N LEU A 56 -7.62 3.83 -21.39
CA LEU A 56 -7.75 5.28 -21.13
C LEU A 56 -8.18 6.09 -22.37
N ASP A 57 -7.76 5.65 -23.55
CA ASP A 57 -8.15 6.26 -24.84
C ASP A 57 -9.59 5.90 -25.26
N ALA A 58 -10.21 4.90 -24.62
CA ALA A 58 -11.54 4.42 -24.97
C ALA A 58 -12.67 5.34 -24.46
N GLY A 59 -12.38 6.28 -23.55
CA GLY A 59 -13.31 7.37 -23.21
C GLY A 59 -13.22 7.89 -21.77
N GLU A 60 -14.02 8.91 -21.50
CA GLU A 60 -14.05 9.65 -20.22
C GLU A 60 -14.32 8.76 -19.00
N ALA A 61 -15.04 7.65 -19.16
CA ALA A 61 -15.32 6.72 -18.06
C ALA A 61 -14.04 6.06 -17.51
N HIS A 62 -13.10 5.67 -18.39
CA HIS A 62 -11.83 5.07 -17.97
C HIS A 62 -10.91 6.10 -17.29
N GLN A 63 -10.93 7.35 -17.76
CA GLN A 63 -10.19 8.45 -17.16
C GLN A 63 -10.73 8.81 -15.77
N PHE A 64 -12.07 8.87 -15.63
CA PHE A 64 -12.71 9.06 -14.35
C PHE A 64 -12.36 7.93 -13.37
N LEU A 65 -12.44 6.67 -13.82
CA LEU A 65 -12.10 5.52 -12.99
C LEU A 65 -10.65 5.54 -12.53
N ASP A 66 -9.69 5.85 -13.41
CA ASP A 66 -8.28 5.96 -12.99
C ASP A 66 -8.07 7.04 -11.92
N GLY A 67 -8.73 8.20 -12.07
CA GLY A 67 -8.70 9.26 -11.07
C GLY A 67 -9.23 8.80 -9.70
N VAL A 68 -10.37 8.09 -9.69
CA VAL A 68 -10.94 7.52 -8.46
C VAL A 68 -10.02 6.47 -7.84
N LEU A 69 -9.49 5.54 -8.65
CA LEU A 69 -8.59 4.51 -8.15
C LEU A 69 -7.29 5.12 -7.60
N CYS A 70 -6.74 6.16 -8.24
CA CYS A 70 -5.59 6.90 -7.74
C CYS A 70 -5.86 7.51 -6.36
N GLN A 71 -7.00 8.19 -6.21
CA GLN A 71 -7.39 8.77 -4.93
C GLN A 71 -7.54 7.69 -3.84
N ILE A 72 -8.13 6.54 -4.16
CA ILE A 72 -8.25 5.42 -3.23
C ILE A 72 -6.87 4.91 -2.78
N GLN A 73 -5.89 4.80 -3.69
CA GLN A 73 -4.54 4.37 -3.31
C GLN A 73 -3.85 5.33 -2.34
N ASP A 74 -4.02 6.64 -2.55
CA ASP A 74 -3.50 7.68 -1.66
C ASP A 74 -4.17 7.60 -0.28
N GLU A 75 -5.50 7.47 -0.23
CA GLU A 75 -6.27 7.34 1.01
C GLU A 75 -5.92 6.04 1.78
N LEU A 76 -5.68 4.93 1.08
CA LEU A 76 -5.23 3.67 1.70
C LEU A 76 -3.82 3.79 2.27
N PHE A 77 -2.93 4.55 1.62
CA PHE A 77 -1.59 4.82 2.15
C PHE A 77 -1.63 5.69 3.41
N ASP A 78 -2.54 6.67 3.48
CA ASP A 78 -2.73 7.50 4.67
C ASP A 78 -3.37 6.73 5.84
N LEU A 79 -4.21 5.73 5.53
CA LEU A 79 -4.87 4.89 6.53
C LEU A 79 -3.93 3.86 7.18
N GLY A 80 -2.98 3.32 6.41
CA GLY A 80 -2.03 2.27 6.84
C GLY A 80 -0.87 2.78 7.69
#